data_AF-A0A926ET38-F1
#
_entry.id   AF-A0A926ET38-F1
#
_cell.length_a   1.000
_cell.length_b   1.000
_cell.length_c   1.000
_cell.angle_alpha   90.00
_cell.angle_beta   90.00
_cell.angle_gamma   90.00
#
_symmetry.space_group_name_H-M   'P 1'
#
loop_
_entity.id
_entity.type
_entity.pdbx_description
1 polymer ?
#
loop_
_entity_poly.entity_id
_entity_poly.type
_entity_poly.pdbx_seq_one_letter_code
_entity_poly.pdbx_strand_id
1 'polypeptide(L)'
;MKQIAVRNLRLCTKDCLCLYVCPTGATDTENSIIDVKKCIGCGVCADACPSGAISMVPTEYPPQQKKEENVVALANAMAKRKAAQEKTARQLAEDTDQDGLYRLMTAVGKSVRLVNEDLLREAGYMLPQSGNTHRLLEGWVKNPPSPGFPVEAAEKLLKLIPCNDKEGDKKNMSKWKCKVCGYIYEGEELPADFTCPICHQPASSFEKIEESKSGGKYAGTQTQKNLEAAFAGESQARNKYTYFSSVAKKEGYEQIAALFLKTAENEREHAKMWFKELNGIGDTKENLLHAAEGENYEWTDMYDGFAKTAEEEGFPELAAKFRLVAAIEKHHEERYRALLHNIEMAAVFAKSEVKVWECRNCGHIVVGTAAPEVCPACAHPQSYFELNSENY
;
A
#
# COMPACT_ATOMS: atom_id res chain seq x y z
N MET A 1 -13.92 -22.11 -4.13
CA MET A 1 -12.92 -22.79 -3.28
C MET A 1 -13.54 -24.07 -2.75
N LYS A 2 -12.83 -25.20 -2.76
CA LYS A 2 -13.37 -26.44 -2.17
C LYS A 2 -13.55 -26.23 -0.66
N GLN A 3 -14.73 -26.55 -0.13
CA GLN A 3 -15.02 -26.44 1.30
C GLN A 3 -15.26 -27.83 1.90
N ILE A 4 -14.99 -27.94 3.20
CA ILE A 4 -15.24 -29.14 3.99
C ILE A 4 -15.96 -28.75 5.28
N ALA A 5 -16.75 -29.68 5.80
CA ALA A 5 -17.42 -29.50 7.09
C ALA A 5 -16.45 -29.83 8.23
N VAL A 6 -16.42 -28.97 9.26
CA VAL A 6 -15.66 -29.19 10.51
C VAL A 6 -16.60 -29.02 11.69
N ARG A 7 -16.44 -29.88 12.71
CA ARG A 7 -17.29 -29.88 13.91
C ARG A 7 -16.54 -29.33 15.13
N ASN A 8 -17.12 -28.32 15.78
CA ASN A 8 -16.69 -27.84 17.09
C ASN A 8 -17.31 -28.71 18.20
N LEU A 9 -16.50 -29.57 18.80
CA LEU A 9 -16.95 -30.50 19.84
C LEU A 9 -17.46 -29.81 21.11
N ARG A 10 -17.08 -28.55 21.37
CA ARG A 10 -17.56 -27.80 22.54
C ARG A 10 -18.98 -27.26 22.36
N LEU A 11 -19.39 -27.01 21.11
CA LEU A 11 -20.74 -26.54 20.78
C LEU A 11 -21.68 -27.71 20.47
N CYS A 12 -21.13 -28.88 20.15
CA CYS A 12 -21.93 -30.05 19.79
C CYS A 12 -22.79 -30.55 20.95
N THR A 13 -24.10 -30.49 20.76
CA THR A 13 -25.15 -30.96 21.67
C THR A 13 -25.48 -32.45 21.54
N LYS A 14 -24.88 -33.14 20.56
CA LYS A 14 -25.09 -34.57 20.26
C LYS A 14 -26.53 -34.93 19.83
N ASP A 15 -27.23 -34.02 19.16
CA ASP A 15 -28.55 -34.29 18.57
C ASP A 15 -28.50 -35.21 17.34
N CYS A 16 -27.30 -35.52 16.83
CA CYS A 16 -27.00 -36.48 15.77
C CYS A 16 -27.70 -36.28 14.41
N LEU A 17 -28.46 -35.20 14.20
CA LEU A 17 -29.13 -34.91 12.93
C LEU A 17 -28.17 -34.86 11.73
N CYS A 18 -26.97 -34.32 11.94
CA CYS A 18 -25.90 -34.28 10.94
C CYS A 18 -25.54 -35.66 10.37
N LEU A 19 -25.72 -36.75 11.13
CA LEU A 19 -25.46 -38.13 10.68
C LEU A 19 -26.45 -38.57 9.61
N TYR A 20 -27.74 -38.28 9.82
CA TYR A 20 -28.82 -38.71 8.94
C TYR A 20 -28.86 -37.93 7.62
N VAL A 21 -28.44 -36.66 7.64
CA VAL A 21 -28.50 -35.79 6.46
C VAL A 21 -27.22 -35.83 5.60
N CYS A 22 -26.15 -36.50 6.07
CA CYS A 22 -24.89 -36.54 5.34
C CYS A 22 -24.94 -37.59 4.21
N PRO A 23 -24.92 -37.19 2.93
CA PRO A 23 -25.11 -38.11 1.81
C PRO A 23 -23.94 -39.10 1.64
N THR A 24 -22.78 -38.81 2.20
CA THR A 24 -21.56 -39.64 2.08
C THR A 24 -21.17 -40.34 3.38
N GLY A 25 -21.92 -40.13 4.46
CA GLY A 25 -21.56 -40.61 5.79
C GLY A 25 -20.28 -39.97 6.36
N ALA A 26 -19.83 -38.82 5.85
CA ALA A 26 -18.64 -38.14 6.35
C ALA A 26 -18.74 -37.70 7.82
N THR A 27 -19.95 -37.46 8.32
CA THR A 27 -20.20 -37.05 9.71
C THR A 27 -20.28 -38.21 10.69
N ASP A 28 -20.36 -39.44 10.18
CA ASP A 28 -20.58 -40.69 10.92
C ASP A 28 -19.24 -41.30 11.34
N THR A 29 -18.72 -40.77 12.45
CA THR A 29 -17.45 -41.18 13.04
C THR A 29 -17.58 -41.32 14.56
N GLU A 30 -16.94 -42.35 15.11
CA GLU A 30 -17.00 -42.66 16.55
C GLU A 30 -16.40 -41.55 17.42
N ASN A 31 -15.41 -40.84 16.89
CA ASN A 31 -14.74 -39.73 17.57
C ASN A 31 -15.40 -38.37 17.35
N SER A 32 -16.54 -38.33 16.64
CA SER A 32 -17.26 -37.10 16.29
C SER A 32 -16.46 -36.11 15.42
N ILE A 33 -15.36 -36.55 14.80
CA ILE A 33 -14.55 -35.77 13.84
C ILE A 33 -15.02 -36.09 12.43
N ILE A 34 -15.41 -35.09 11.65
CA ILE A 34 -15.90 -35.29 10.29
C ILE A 34 -14.76 -35.85 9.41
N ASP A 35 -15.04 -36.94 8.68
CA ASP A 35 -14.12 -37.55 7.73
C ASP A 35 -14.02 -36.68 6.46
N VAL A 36 -12.94 -35.89 6.41
CA VAL A 36 -12.65 -34.99 5.30
C VAL A 36 -12.42 -35.70 3.97
N LYS A 37 -12.09 -37.00 3.96
CA LYS A 37 -11.91 -37.77 2.72
C LYS A 37 -13.26 -38.12 2.08
N LYS A 38 -14.30 -38.30 2.89
CA LYS A 38 -15.68 -38.56 2.44
C LYS A 38 -16.48 -37.28 2.24
N CYS A 39 -16.05 -36.15 2.81
CA CYS A 39 -16.77 -34.89 2.73
C CYS A 39 -16.72 -34.31 1.31
N ILE A 40 -17.88 -34.12 0.69
CA ILE A 40 -18.03 -33.51 -0.64
C ILE A 40 -18.26 -32.00 -0.59
N GLY A 41 -18.28 -31.41 0.61
CA GLY A 41 -18.44 -29.96 0.76
C GLY A 41 -19.86 -29.41 0.57
N CYS A 42 -20.89 -30.26 0.65
CA CYS A 42 -22.27 -29.87 0.30
C CYS A 42 -23.01 -29.01 1.33
N GLY A 43 -22.47 -28.81 2.55
CA GLY A 43 -23.08 -27.91 3.55
C GLY A 43 -24.27 -28.47 4.34
N VAL A 44 -24.97 -29.49 3.85
CA VAL A 44 -26.22 -30.01 4.44
C VAL A 44 -26.12 -30.30 5.95
N CYS A 45 -25.00 -30.85 6.41
CA CYS A 45 -24.79 -31.13 7.84
C CYS A 45 -24.60 -29.87 8.70
N ALA A 46 -24.08 -28.78 8.13
CA ALA A 46 -23.98 -27.49 8.79
C ALA A 46 -25.36 -26.85 8.94
N ASP A 47 -26.14 -26.84 7.85
CA ASP A 47 -27.50 -26.27 7.83
C ASP A 47 -28.45 -27.00 8.79
N ALA A 48 -28.30 -28.32 8.91
CA ALA A 48 -29.11 -29.14 9.80
C ALA A 48 -28.65 -29.09 11.27
N CYS A 49 -27.52 -28.47 11.62
CA CYS A 49 -26.99 -28.53 12.98
C CYS A 49 -27.69 -27.51 13.91
N PRO A 50 -28.52 -27.94 14.88
CA PRO A 50 -29.32 -27.01 15.69
C PRO A 50 -28.46 -26.12 16.60
N SER A 51 -27.31 -26.65 17.05
CA SER A 51 -26.36 -25.93 17.90
C SER A 51 -25.37 -25.08 17.11
N GLY A 52 -25.41 -25.08 15.78
CA GLY A 52 -24.42 -24.39 14.95
C GLY A 52 -22.99 -24.93 15.13
N ALA A 53 -22.85 -26.16 15.62
CA ALA A 53 -21.56 -26.77 15.94
C ALA A 53 -20.76 -27.18 14.70
N ILE A 54 -21.35 -27.15 13.50
CA ILE A 54 -20.69 -27.53 12.25
C ILE A 54 -20.56 -26.28 11.37
N SER A 55 -19.36 -26.04 10.84
CA SER A 55 -19.07 -24.93 9.94
C SER A 55 -18.41 -25.43 8.66
N MET A 56 -18.69 -24.74 7.55
CA MET A 56 -18.02 -24.98 6.28
C MET A 56 -16.76 -24.12 6.20
N VAL A 57 -15.60 -24.78 6.09
CA VAL A 57 -14.30 -24.10 5.98
C VAL A 57 -13.65 -24.44 4.65
N PRO A 58 -12.89 -23.51 4.04
CA PRO A 58 -12.15 -23.82 2.83
C PRO A 58 -11.04 -24.85 3.12
N THR A 59 -10.73 -25.72 2.16
CA THR A 59 -9.61 -26.68 2.27
C THR A 59 -8.26 -26.00 2.20
N GLU A 60 -8.20 -24.84 1.55
CA GLU A 60 -7.04 -23.96 1.46
C GLU A 60 -7.44 -22.62 2.05
N TYR A 61 -6.76 -22.18 3.09
CA TYR A 61 -6.97 -20.85 3.65
C TYR A 61 -6.25 -19.81 2.78
N PRO A 62 -6.83 -18.62 2.57
CA PRO A 62 -6.11 -17.54 1.91
C PRO A 62 -4.83 -17.19 2.69
N PRO A 63 -3.81 -16.63 2.00
CA PRO A 63 -2.63 -16.12 2.68
C PRO A 63 -3.05 -15.07 3.71
N GLN A 64 -2.26 -14.93 4.78
CA GLN A 64 -2.59 -13.97 5.82
C GLN A 64 -2.57 -12.56 5.23
N GLN A 65 -3.69 -11.85 5.34
CA GLN A 65 -3.75 -10.45 4.96
C GLN A 65 -2.81 -9.64 5.87
N LYS A 66 -1.83 -8.97 5.28
CA LYS A 66 -0.94 -8.09 6.03
C LYS A 66 -1.77 -6.93 6.58
N LYS A 67 -1.70 -6.72 7.89
CA LYS A 67 -2.22 -5.52 8.54
C LYS A 67 -1.27 -4.35 8.26
N GLU A 68 -1.81 -3.13 8.22
CA GLU A 68 -1.02 -1.92 8.14
C GLU A 68 -0.01 -1.83 9.30
N GLU A 69 1.16 -1.25 9.06
CA GLU A 69 2.27 -1.22 10.02
C GLU A 69 1.90 -0.49 11.34
N ASN A 70 1.09 0.56 11.26
CA ASN A 70 0.51 1.29 12.40
C ASN A 70 -0.34 0.37 13.31
N VAL A 71 -1.19 -0.49 12.72
CA VAL A 71 -2.06 -1.42 13.44
C VAL A 71 -1.22 -2.48 14.13
N VAL A 72 -0.23 -3.03 13.43
CA VAL A 72 0.72 -3.99 13.99
C VAL A 72 1.53 -3.37 15.13
N ALA A 73 2.01 -2.14 14.97
CA ALA A 73 2.75 -1.43 16.00
C ALA A 73 1.90 -1.20 17.25
N LEU A 74 0.65 -0.77 17.08
CA LEU A 74 -0.28 -0.53 18.17
C LEU A 74 -0.64 -1.84 18.90
N ALA A 75 -0.96 -2.90 18.16
CA ALA A 75 -1.27 -4.22 18.73
C ALA A 75 -0.08 -4.77 19.54
N ASN A 76 1.14 -4.65 19.02
CA ASN A 76 2.36 -5.03 19.74
C ASN A 76 2.60 -4.18 21.00
N ALA A 77 2.34 -2.87 20.94
CA ALA A 77 2.44 -2.00 22.11
C ALA A 77 1.43 -2.38 23.20
N MET A 78 0.19 -2.70 22.81
CA MET A 78 -0.84 -3.19 23.72
C MET A 78 -0.48 -4.57 24.30
N ALA A 79 0.02 -5.49 23.49
CA ALA A 79 0.46 -6.82 23.92
C ALA A 79 1.55 -6.72 25.01
N LYS A 80 2.56 -5.86 24.82
CA LYS A 80 3.58 -5.59 25.84
C LYS A 80 2.99 -5.10 27.16
N ARG A 81 1.99 -4.20 27.11
CA ARG A 81 1.29 -3.71 28.30
C ARG A 81 0.48 -4.81 28.98
N LYS A 82 -0.17 -5.69 28.20
CA LYS A 82 -0.92 -6.83 28.72
C LYS A 82 0.00 -7.85 29.40
N ALA A 83 1.16 -8.14 28.83
CA ALA A 83 2.16 -8.99 29.48
C ALA A 83 2.62 -8.41 30.83
N ALA A 84 2.81 -7.09 30.93
CA ALA A 84 3.13 -6.43 32.19
C ALA A 84 1.98 -6.55 33.21
N GLN A 85 0.73 -6.32 32.78
CA GLN A 85 -0.46 -6.49 33.62
C GLN A 85 -0.62 -7.94 34.12
N GLU A 86 -0.39 -8.93 33.26
CA GLU A 86 -0.43 -10.34 33.64
C GLU A 86 0.62 -10.64 34.71
N LYS A 87 1.86 -10.16 34.53
CA LYS A 87 2.93 -10.33 35.50
C LYS A 87 2.56 -9.74 36.86
N THR A 88 2.04 -8.51 36.87
CA THR A 88 1.60 -7.85 38.12
C THR A 88 0.46 -8.64 38.78
N ALA A 89 -0.54 -9.08 38.02
CA ALA A 89 -1.64 -9.87 38.57
C ALA A 89 -1.14 -11.20 39.17
N ARG A 90 -0.21 -11.89 38.49
CA ARG A 90 0.39 -13.12 39.02
C ARG A 90 1.16 -12.88 40.30
N GLN A 91 1.97 -11.83 40.35
CA GLN A 91 2.72 -11.47 41.55
C GLN A 91 1.79 -11.15 42.73
N LEU A 92 0.74 -10.35 42.49
CA LEU A 92 -0.27 -10.06 43.51
C LEU A 92 -1.04 -11.30 43.98
N ALA A 93 -1.27 -12.28 43.09
CA ALA A 93 -1.87 -13.56 43.46
C ALA A 93 -0.90 -14.41 44.29
N GLU A 94 0.39 -14.43 43.95
CA GLU A 94 1.42 -15.21 44.65
C GLU A 94 1.74 -14.65 46.04
N ASP A 95 1.69 -13.31 46.21
CA ASP A 95 2.11 -12.62 47.43
C ASP A 95 0.97 -12.36 48.44
N THR A 96 -0.28 -12.67 48.11
CA THR A 96 -1.45 -12.35 48.97
C THR A 96 -1.87 -13.51 49.87
N ASP A 97 -2.14 -13.21 51.14
CA ASP A 97 -2.77 -14.15 52.09
C ASP A 97 -4.31 -14.12 52.04
N GLN A 98 -4.90 -13.16 51.32
CA GLN A 98 -6.37 -13.04 51.18
C GLN A 98 -6.90 -13.92 50.03
N ASP A 99 -7.71 -14.94 50.34
CA ASP A 99 -8.32 -15.86 49.35
C ASP A 99 -9.08 -15.13 48.23
N GLY A 100 -9.87 -14.12 48.59
CA GLY A 100 -10.63 -13.34 47.62
C GLY A 100 -9.73 -12.62 46.61
N LEU A 101 -8.61 -12.06 47.08
CA LEU A 101 -7.63 -11.38 46.22
C LEU A 101 -6.85 -12.38 45.36
N TYR A 102 -6.45 -13.53 45.93
CA TYR A 102 -5.81 -14.63 45.18
C TYR A 102 -6.66 -15.06 43.98
N ARG A 103 -7.95 -15.35 44.23
CA ARG A 103 -8.89 -15.82 43.19
C ARG A 103 -9.13 -14.75 42.14
N LEU A 104 -9.30 -13.50 42.56
CA LEU A 104 -9.51 -12.36 41.66
C LEU A 104 -8.29 -12.13 40.77
N MET A 105 -7.09 -12.03 41.35
CA MET A 105 -5.87 -11.78 40.59
C MET A 105 -5.50 -12.96 39.68
N THR A 106 -5.77 -14.19 40.09
CA THR A 106 -5.65 -15.38 39.21
C THR A 106 -6.58 -15.28 38.00
N ALA A 107 -7.85 -14.85 38.21
CA ALA A 107 -8.80 -14.66 37.12
C ALA A 107 -8.40 -13.50 36.19
N VAL A 108 -7.94 -12.39 36.75
CA VAL A 108 -7.42 -11.24 35.98
C VAL A 108 -6.21 -11.66 35.15
N GLY A 109 -5.25 -12.38 35.73
CA GLY A 109 -4.08 -12.89 35.00
C GLY A 109 -4.48 -13.74 33.79
N LYS A 110 -5.45 -14.65 33.95
CA LYS A 110 -5.98 -15.46 32.84
C LYS A 110 -6.67 -14.60 31.78
N SER A 111 -7.52 -13.66 32.19
CA SER A 111 -8.23 -12.77 31.26
C SER A 111 -7.27 -11.89 30.45
N VAL A 112 -6.29 -11.29 31.12
CA VAL A 112 -5.26 -10.45 30.49
C VAL A 112 -4.43 -11.25 29.50
N ARG A 113 -4.06 -12.50 29.85
CA ARG A 113 -3.34 -13.39 28.94
C ARG A 113 -4.13 -13.68 27.66
N LEU A 114 -5.42 -14.00 27.77
CA LEU A 114 -6.25 -14.28 26.59
C LEU A 114 -6.29 -13.07 25.64
N VAL A 115 -6.49 -11.88 26.19
CA VAL A 115 -6.45 -10.63 25.39
C VAL A 115 -5.07 -10.41 24.76
N ASN A 116 -3.99 -10.73 25.48
CA ASN A 116 -2.64 -10.62 24.96
C ASN A 116 -2.41 -11.58 23.77
N GLU A 117 -2.85 -12.83 23.90
CA GLU A 117 -2.75 -13.85 22.84
C GLU A 117 -3.56 -13.44 21.60
N ASP A 118 -4.75 -12.85 21.78
CA ASP A 118 -5.56 -12.35 20.66
C ASP A 118 -4.90 -11.14 19.98
N LEU A 119 -4.35 -10.20 20.75
CA LEU A 119 -3.60 -9.06 20.20
C LEU A 119 -2.39 -9.53 19.37
N LEU A 120 -1.66 -10.53 19.85
CA LEU A 120 -0.54 -11.12 19.11
C LEU A 120 -1.01 -11.81 17.83
N ARG A 121 -2.10 -12.58 17.89
CA ARG A 121 -2.71 -13.22 16.72
C ARG A 121 -3.14 -12.21 15.66
N GLU A 122 -3.83 -11.15 16.07
CA GLU A 122 -4.29 -10.06 15.20
C GLU A 122 -3.12 -9.23 14.64
N ALA A 123 -2.03 -9.07 15.40
CA ALA A 123 -0.79 -8.45 14.92
C ALA A 123 -0.03 -9.32 13.90
N GLY A 124 -0.51 -10.52 13.60
CA GLY A 124 0.13 -11.47 12.70
C GLY A 124 1.21 -12.34 13.34
N TYR A 125 1.28 -12.39 14.67
CA TYR A 125 2.23 -13.21 15.42
C TYR A 125 1.65 -14.62 15.70
N MET A 126 2.37 -15.67 15.26
CA MET A 126 2.15 -17.09 15.60
C MET A 126 0.84 -17.76 15.12
N LEU A 127 0.44 -17.58 13.86
CA LEU A 127 -0.44 -18.60 13.25
C LEU A 127 0.42 -19.84 12.94
N PRO A 128 -0.02 -21.07 13.23
CA PRO A 128 0.79 -22.25 12.94
C PRO A 128 1.29 -22.28 11.48
N GLN A 129 0.45 -21.88 10.53
CA GLN A 129 0.76 -21.90 9.10
C GLN A 129 1.45 -20.64 8.55
N SER A 130 1.82 -19.66 9.39
CA SER A 130 2.45 -18.43 8.90
C SER A 130 3.97 -18.52 8.78
N GLY A 131 4.56 -17.68 7.91
CA GLY A 131 5.98 -17.67 7.61
C GLY A 131 6.86 -17.23 8.77
N ASN A 132 6.34 -16.46 9.73
CA ASN A 132 7.06 -16.15 10.97
C ASN A 132 7.18 -17.36 11.91
N THR A 133 6.15 -18.20 12.02
CA THR A 133 6.19 -19.45 12.79
C THR A 133 7.19 -20.42 12.19
N HIS A 134 7.20 -20.55 10.86
CA HIS A 134 8.19 -21.36 10.15
C HIS A 134 9.62 -20.85 10.39
N ARG A 135 9.88 -19.55 10.22
CA ARG A 135 11.20 -18.96 10.54
C ARG A 135 11.64 -19.16 11.99
N LEU A 136 10.70 -19.10 12.93
CA LEU A 136 11.00 -19.34 14.36
C LEU A 136 11.38 -20.80 14.59
N LEU A 137 10.62 -21.75 14.06
CA LEU A 137 10.90 -23.18 14.17
C LEU A 137 12.23 -23.53 13.49
N GLU A 138 12.49 -23.02 12.28
CA GLU A 138 13.78 -23.14 11.59
C GLU A 138 14.93 -22.56 12.42
N GLY A 139 14.69 -21.40 13.05
CA GLY A 139 15.63 -20.76 13.96
C GLY A 139 15.96 -21.64 15.17
N TRP A 140 14.95 -22.25 15.80
CA TRP A 140 15.15 -23.18 16.93
C TRP A 140 15.81 -24.49 16.53
N VAL A 141 15.56 -24.99 15.32
CA VAL A 141 16.27 -26.17 14.79
C VAL A 141 17.75 -25.84 14.57
N LYS A 142 18.04 -24.66 14.00
CA LYS A 142 19.42 -24.22 13.73
C LYS A 142 20.18 -23.80 15.00
N ASN A 143 19.50 -23.16 15.94
CA ASN A 143 20.06 -22.63 17.18
C ASN A 143 19.08 -22.84 18.34
N PRO A 144 19.10 -24.02 19.00
CA PRO A 144 18.15 -24.36 20.05
C PRO A 144 18.26 -23.41 21.26
N PRO A 145 17.14 -22.96 21.85
CA PRO A 145 17.14 -22.05 23.00
C PRO A 145 17.84 -22.60 24.25
N SER A 146 17.94 -23.93 24.39
CA SER A 146 18.61 -24.57 25.51
C SER A 146 19.13 -25.97 25.11
N PRO A 147 20.11 -26.53 25.84
CA PRO A 147 20.66 -27.86 25.55
C PRO A 147 19.64 -29.02 25.60
N GLY A 148 18.57 -28.86 26.37
CA GLY A 148 17.50 -29.86 26.49
C GLY A 148 16.29 -29.60 25.58
N PHE A 149 16.40 -28.65 24.65
CA PHE A 149 15.30 -28.29 23.77
C PHE A 149 14.98 -29.43 22.77
N PRO A 150 13.70 -29.83 22.61
CA PRO A 150 13.33 -30.96 21.75
C PRO A 150 13.34 -30.57 20.26
N VAL A 151 14.53 -30.52 19.66
CA VAL A 151 14.74 -30.15 18.26
C VAL A 151 13.92 -31.03 17.30
N GLU A 152 13.87 -32.34 17.55
CA GLU A 152 13.10 -33.29 16.73
C GLU A 152 11.60 -32.93 16.67
N ALA A 153 11.05 -32.37 17.76
CA ALA A 153 9.66 -31.91 17.76
C ALA A 153 9.46 -30.69 16.86
N ALA A 154 10.40 -29.74 16.86
CA ALA A 154 10.37 -28.58 15.97
C ALA A 154 10.47 -28.98 14.49
N GLU A 155 11.35 -29.94 14.16
CA GLU A 155 11.44 -30.51 12.81
C GLU A 155 10.15 -31.22 12.37
N LYS A 156 9.53 -31.98 13.28
CA LYS A 156 8.26 -32.65 13.01
C LYS A 156 7.14 -31.63 12.76
N LEU A 157 7.10 -30.54 13.53
CA LEU A 157 6.14 -29.45 13.34
C LEU A 157 6.33 -28.77 11.97
N LEU A 158 7.56 -28.49 11.55
CA LEU A 158 7.86 -27.95 10.21
C LEU A 158 7.35 -28.84 9.08
N LYS A 159 7.38 -30.16 9.24
CA LYS A 159 6.87 -31.12 8.24
C LYS A 159 5.33 -31.23 8.25
N LEU A 160 4.71 -31.14 9.42
CA LEU A 160 3.27 -31.31 9.59
C LEU A 160 2.47 -30.04 9.26
N ILE A 161 3.03 -28.87 9.53
CA ILE A 161 2.32 -27.61 9.40
C ILE A 161 2.65 -27.00 8.03
N PRO A 162 1.68 -26.87 7.11
CA PRO A 162 1.91 -26.17 5.86
C PRO A 162 2.24 -24.70 6.13
N CYS A 163 3.09 -24.08 5.31
CA CYS A 163 3.33 -22.64 5.35
C CYS A 163 2.52 -21.98 4.25
N ASN A 164 1.49 -21.25 4.64
CA ASN A 164 0.59 -20.51 3.75
C ASN A 164 1.26 -19.25 3.18
N ASP A 165 2.36 -18.82 3.79
CA ASP A 165 3.17 -17.67 3.37
C ASP A 165 4.41 -18.11 2.58
N LYS A 166 4.51 -19.39 2.17
CA LYS A 166 5.48 -19.76 1.15
C LYS A 166 5.24 -18.81 -0.01
N GLU A 167 6.30 -18.16 -0.46
CA GLU A 167 6.33 -17.49 -1.75
C GLU A 167 5.95 -18.54 -2.79
N GLY A 168 4.64 -18.73 -3.00
CA GLY A 168 4.14 -19.14 -4.29
C GLY A 168 4.73 -18.11 -5.23
N ASP A 169 5.46 -18.62 -6.22
CA ASP A 169 6.11 -17.85 -7.26
C ASP A 169 5.44 -16.49 -7.38
N LYS A 170 6.17 -15.42 -7.04
CA LYS A 170 5.94 -14.18 -7.77
C LYS A 170 6.19 -14.57 -9.22
N LYS A 171 5.16 -15.08 -9.90
CA LYS A 171 5.10 -15.07 -11.34
C LYS A 171 5.40 -13.62 -11.65
N ASN A 172 6.55 -13.38 -12.29
CA ASN A 172 6.95 -12.06 -12.74
C ASN A 172 5.83 -11.58 -13.65
N MET A 173 4.84 -10.90 -13.07
CA MET A 173 3.78 -10.25 -13.82
C MET A 173 4.48 -9.09 -14.50
N SER A 174 4.80 -9.31 -15.77
CA SER A 174 5.34 -8.24 -16.58
C SER A 174 4.22 -7.23 -16.79
N LYS A 175 4.58 -5.96 -16.87
CA LYS A 175 3.65 -4.91 -17.26
C LYS A 175 3.94 -4.55 -18.71
N TRP A 176 2.90 -4.30 -19.51
CA TRP A 176 3.05 -3.81 -20.88
C TRP A 176 2.25 -2.53 -21.03
N LYS A 177 2.89 -1.48 -21.55
CA LYS A 177 2.27 -0.18 -21.79
C LYS A 177 1.88 -0.08 -23.26
N CYS A 178 0.65 0.35 -23.53
CA CYS A 178 0.24 0.69 -24.89
C CYS A 178 0.94 1.99 -25.32
N LYS A 179 1.72 1.96 -26.41
CA LYS A 179 2.43 3.12 -26.96
C LYS A 179 1.51 4.24 -27.47
N VAL A 180 0.23 3.94 -27.68
CA VAL A 180 -0.74 4.89 -28.25
C VAL A 180 -1.55 5.60 -27.18
N CYS A 181 -2.01 4.89 -26.14
CA CYS A 181 -2.93 5.45 -25.14
C CYS A 181 -2.45 5.31 -23.69
N GLY A 182 -1.31 4.64 -23.44
CA GLY A 182 -0.77 4.47 -22.10
C GLY A 182 -1.36 3.32 -21.29
N TYR A 183 -2.42 2.63 -21.75
CA TYR A 183 -3.03 1.49 -21.04
C TYR A 183 -1.99 0.45 -20.61
N ILE A 184 -2.01 0.07 -19.33
CA ILE A 184 -1.11 -0.91 -18.75
C ILE A 184 -1.83 -2.26 -18.65
N TYR A 185 -1.31 -3.26 -19.36
CA TYR A 185 -1.70 -4.66 -19.20
C TYR A 185 -0.75 -5.34 -18.19
N GLU A 186 -1.29 -6.07 -17.22
CA GLU A 186 -0.51 -6.84 -16.25
C GLU A 186 -0.78 -8.34 -16.44
N GLY A 187 0.27 -9.13 -16.67
CA GLY A 187 0.15 -10.56 -17.00
C GLY A 187 1.50 -11.28 -17.11
N GLU A 188 1.50 -12.59 -17.35
CA GLU A 188 2.73 -13.36 -17.57
C GLU A 188 3.33 -13.11 -18.96
N GLU A 189 2.47 -13.08 -19.98
CA GLU A 189 2.77 -12.69 -21.35
C GLU A 189 1.62 -11.86 -21.91
N LEU A 190 1.90 -10.97 -22.87
CA LEU A 190 0.89 -10.24 -23.63
C LEU A 190 0.37 -11.16 -24.77
N PRO A 191 -0.91 -11.57 -24.76
CA PRO A 191 -1.46 -12.41 -25.83
C PRO A 191 -1.32 -11.72 -27.19
N ALA A 192 -0.97 -12.46 -28.24
CA ALA A 192 -0.77 -11.89 -29.58
C ALA A 192 -2.05 -11.30 -30.19
N ASP A 193 -3.21 -11.80 -29.76
CA ASP A 193 -4.55 -11.34 -30.11
C ASP A 193 -5.09 -10.26 -29.16
N PHE A 194 -4.32 -9.85 -28.16
CA PHE A 194 -4.73 -8.83 -27.21
C PHE A 194 -5.00 -7.51 -27.95
N THR A 195 -6.18 -6.95 -27.71
CA THR A 195 -6.60 -5.67 -28.26
C THR A 195 -6.75 -4.70 -27.11
N CYS A 196 -6.08 -3.55 -27.19
CA CYS A 196 -6.15 -2.52 -26.16
C CYS A 196 -7.62 -2.14 -25.92
N PRO A 197 -8.13 -2.18 -24.67
CA PRO A 197 -9.52 -1.85 -24.38
C PRO A 197 -9.82 -0.35 -24.55
N ILE A 198 -8.79 0.51 -24.53
CA ILE A 198 -8.94 1.97 -24.65
C ILE A 198 -8.88 2.43 -26.11
N CYS A 199 -7.83 2.06 -26.85
CA CYS A 199 -7.59 2.58 -28.20
C CYS A 199 -7.77 1.55 -29.32
N HIS A 200 -8.17 0.33 -28.97
CA HIS A 200 -8.40 -0.79 -29.90
C HIS A 200 -7.20 -1.17 -30.78
N GLN A 201 -6.00 -0.72 -30.41
CA GLN A 201 -4.78 -1.10 -31.09
C GLN A 201 -4.37 -2.54 -30.71
N PRO A 202 -3.77 -3.28 -31.64
CA PRO A 202 -3.35 -4.66 -31.41
C PRO A 202 -2.16 -4.74 -30.45
N ALA A 203 -1.86 -5.96 -29.98
CA ALA A 203 -0.75 -6.27 -29.08
C ALA A 203 0.62 -5.75 -29.57
N SER A 204 0.82 -5.61 -30.88
CA SER A 204 2.04 -5.02 -31.47
C SER A 204 2.27 -3.54 -31.10
N SER A 205 1.23 -2.86 -30.62
CA SER A 205 1.30 -1.48 -30.14
C SER A 205 1.66 -1.39 -28.65
N PHE A 206 1.92 -2.50 -27.98
CA PHE A 206 2.40 -2.52 -26.61
C PHE A 206 3.92 -2.67 -26.55
N GLU A 207 4.52 -2.04 -25.55
CA GLU A 207 5.92 -2.24 -25.18
C GLU A 207 5.97 -2.86 -23.78
N LYS A 208 6.89 -3.80 -23.60
CA LYS A 208 7.12 -4.38 -22.28
C LYS A 208 7.76 -3.30 -21.42
N ILE A 209 7.14 -3.01 -20.28
CA ILE A 209 7.80 -2.27 -19.21
C ILE A 209 8.84 -3.24 -18.67
N GLU A 210 10.07 -3.13 -19.16
CA GLU A 210 11.19 -3.62 -18.39
C GLU A 210 11.13 -2.87 -17.07
N GLU A 211 10.99 -3.60 -15.96
CA GLU A 211 11.30 -3.02 -14.66
C GLU A 211 12.72 -2.50 -14.82
N SER A 212 12.85 -1.19 -15.05
CA SER A 212 14.13 -0.54 -14.87
C SER A 212 14.54 -1.00 -13.48
N LYS A 213 15.67 -1.69 -13.38
CA LYS A 213 16.33 -1.86 -12.11
C LYS A 213 16.70 -0.44 -11.67
N SER A 214 15.74 0.32 -11.15
CA SER A 214 15.95 1.46 -10.29
C SER A 214 16.42 0.89 -8.95
N GLY A 215 17.52 0.15 -9.00
CA GLY A 215 18.31 -0.30 -7.88
C GLY A 215 19.03 0.91 -7.32
N GLY A 216 18.27 1.92 -6.86
CA GLY A 216 18.82 2.98 -6.04
C GLY A 216 19.53 2.36 -4.84
N LYS A 217 20.43 3.13 -4.22
CA LYS A 217 21.27 2.70 -3.10
C LYS A 217 20.52 1.94 -1.99
N TYR A 218 19.22 2.19 -1.84
CA TYR A 218 18.37 1.63 -0.79
C TYR A 218 17.31 0.63 -1.30
N ALA A 219 17.35 0.22 -2.58
CA ALA A 219 16.31 -0.59 -3.22
C ALA A 219 15.96 -1.86 -2.42
N GLY A 220 14.67 -2.02 -2.11
CA GLY A 220 14.14 -3.17 -1.38
C GLY A 220 14.41 -3.17 0.13
N THR A 221 15.03 -2.11 0.68
CA THR A 221 15.30 -1.99 2.11
C THR A 221 14.17 -1.27 2.85
N GLN A 222 14.11 -1.43 4.18
CA GLN A 222 13.24 -0.60 5.03
C GLN A 222 13.65 0.88 4.99
N THR A 223 14.93 1.18 4.77
CA THR A 223 15.43 2.56 4.65
C THR A 223 14.80 3.29 3.47
N GLN A 224 14.63 2.62 2.32
CA GLN A 224 13.91 3.21 1.18
C GLN A 224 12.49 3.61 1.57
N LYS A 225 11.73 2.71 2.20
CA LYS A 225 10.37 3.02 2.66
C LYS A 225 10.34 4.17 3.66
N ASN A 226 11.31 4.22 4.56
CA ASN A 226 11.42 5.31 5.54
C ASN A 226 11.70 6.65 4.85
N LEU A 227 12.53 6.67 3.81
CA LEU A 227 12.82 7.86 3.01
C LEU A 227 11.58 8.31 2.21
N GLU A 228 10.85 7.38 1.59
CA GLU A 228 9.58 7.65 0.88
C GLU A 228 8.54 8.24 1.84
N ALA A 229 8.40 7.65 3.03
CA ALA A 229 7.49 8.13 4.07
C ALA A 229 7.91 9.51 4.60
N ALA A 230 9.22 9.75 4.79
CA ALA A 230 9.73 11.05 5.20
C ALA A 230 9.45 12.12 4.12
N PHE A 231 9.73 11.83 2.85
CA PHE A 231 9.43 12.73 1.74
C PHE A 231 7.93 13.07 1.66
N ALA A 232 7.05 12.08 1.79
CA ALA A 232 5.61 12.29 1.81
C ALA A 232 5.17 13.15 3.02
N GLY A 233 5.73 12.87 4.20
CA GLY A 233 5.44 13.60 5.43
C GLY A 233 5.84 15.08 5.34
N GLU A 234 7.07 15.36 4.90
CA GLU A 234 7.58 16.74 4.75
C GLU A 234 6.81 17.51 3.67
N SER A 235 6.43 16.86 2.57
CA SER A 235 5.62 17.46 1.52
C SER A 235 4.22 17.85 2.01
N GLN A 236 3.60 17.01 2.83
CA GLN A 236 2.33 17.33 3.49
C GLN A 236 2.49 18.46 4.52
N ALA A 237 3.58 18.46 5.29
CA ALA A 237 3.86 19.47 6.31
C ALA A 237 4.01 20.87 5.68
N ARG A 238 4.80 20.99 4.60
CA ARG A 238 4.94 22.23 3.81
C ARG A 238 3.59 22.82 3.42
N ASN A 239 2.72 22.02 2.83
CA ASN A 239 1.39 22.47 2.37
C ASN A 239 0.52 22.90 3.55
N LYS A 240 0.45 22.09 4.62
CA LYS A 240 -0.32 22.42 5.83
C LYS A 240 0.14 23.74 6.45
N TYR A 241 1.45 23.93 6.63
CA TYR A 241 1.99 25.15 7.24
C TYR A 241 1.75 26.38 6.36
N THR A 242 1.79 26.24 5.04
CA THR A 242 1.41 27.32 4.11
C THR A 242 -0.07 27.71 4.29
N TYR A 243 -0.97 26.74 4.48
CA TYR A 243 -2.38 27.01 4.76
C TYR A 243 -2.58 27.64 6.14
N PHE A 244 -1.87 27.16 7.16
CA PHE A 244 -1.94 27.72 8.53
C PHE A 244 -1.43 29.15 8.58
N SER A 245 -0.40 29.50 7.80
CA SER A 245 0.05 30.88 7.63
C SER A 245 -1.08 31.79 7.14
N SER A 246 -1.85 31.32 6.16
CA SER A 246 -2.99 32.08 5.62
C SER A 246 -4.09 32.31 6.67
N VAL A 247 -4.33 31.33 7.55
CA VAL A 247 -5.27 31.48 8.68
C VAL A 247 -4.73 32.48 9.70
N ALA A 248 -3.48 32.31 10.16
CA ALA A 248 -2.85 33.21 11.12
C ALA A 248 -2.84 34.67 10.62
N LYS A 249 -2.63 34.87 9.32
CA LYS A 249 -2.70 36.20 8.69
C LYS A 249 -4.11 36.79 8.72
N LYS A 250 -5.14 35.99 8.40
CA LYS A 250 -6.55 36.42 8.50
C LYS A 250 -6.96 36.80 9.91
N GLU A 251 -6.36 36.17 10.92
CA GLU A 251 -6.58 36.47 12.34
C GLU A 251 -5.73 37.64 12.87
N GLY A 252 -4.86 38.23 12.04
CA GLY A 252 -4.02 39.37 12.39
C GLY A 252 -2.67 39.01 13.06
N TYR A 253 -2.32 37.72 13.14
CA TYR A 253 -1.06 37.25 13.71
C TYR A 253 0.06 37.19 12.65
N GLU A 254 0.48 38.35 12.14
CA GLU A 254 1.49 38.46 11.06
C GLU A 254 2.82 37.76 11.38
N GLN A 255 3.31 37.84 12.63
CA GLN A 255 4.54 37.15 13.03
C GLN A 255 4.39 35.62 12.98
N ILE A 256 3.25 35.10 13.45
CA ILE A 256 2.97 33.66 13.42
C ILE A 256 2.82 33.19 11.97
N ALA A 257 2.15 33.97 11.12
CA ALA A 257 2.04 33.69 9.70
C ALA A 257 3.41 33.61 9.01
N ALA A 258 4.31 34.56 9.31
CA ALA A 258 5.68 34.55 8.79
C ALA A 258 6.49 33.35 9.28
N LEU A 259 6.32 32.95 10.55
CA LEU A 259 6.96 31.77 11.10
C LEU A 259 6.47 30.49 10.42
N PHE A 260 5.16 30.33 10.20
CA PHE A 260 4.63 29.19 9.46
C PHE A 260 5.18 29.09 8.03
N LEU A 261 5.29 30.20 7.30
CA LEU A 261 5.90 30.20 5.96
C LEU A 261 7.39 29.83 6.01
N LYS A 262 8.12 30.37 6.99
CA LYS A 262 9.54 30.02 7.18
C LYS A 262 9.69 28.52 7.45
N THR A 263 8.84 27.93 8.29
CA THR A 263 8.85 26.50 8.56
C THR A 263 8.47 25.71 7.31
N ALA A 264 7.46 26.13 6.54
CA ALA A 264 7.10 25.49 5.27
C ALA A 264 8.27 25.41 4.28
N GLU A 265 9.07 26.49 4.18
CA GLU A 265 10.28 26.49 3.35
C GLU A 265 11.38 25.58 3.92
N ASN A 266 11.46 25.40 5.24
CA ASN A 266 12.38 24.43 5.85
C ASN A 266 11.96 22.99 5.51
N GLU A 267 10.68 22.66 5.59
CA GLU A 267 10.18 21.32 5.21
C GLU A 267 10.35 21.06 3.72
N ARG A 268 10.28 22.10 2.87
CA ARG A 268 10.64 21.99 1.45
C ARG A 268 12.09 21.54 1.26
N GLU A 269 13.03 22.09 2.04
CA GLU A 269 14.44 21.69 1.96
C GLU A 269 14.67 20.28 2.54
N HIS A 270 13.97 19.91 3.62
CA HIS A 270 13.99 18.54 4.16
C HIS A 270 13.48 17.52 3.12
N ALA A 271 12.31 17.77 2.53
CA ALA A 271 11.74 16.93 1.47
C ALA A 271 12.72 16.79 0.29
N LYS A 272 13.33 17.90 -0.15
CA LYS A 272 14.32 17.89 -1.24
C LYS A 272 15.54 17.03 -0.91
N MET A 273 16.03 17.08 0.33
CA MET A 273 17.15 16.24 0.77
C MET A 273 16.80 14.74 0.68
N TRP A 274 15.62 14.34 1.18
CA TRP A 274 15.16 12.94 1.10
C TRP A 274 14.90 12.48 -0.32
N PHE A 275 14.29 13.32 -1.14
CA PHE A 275 13.99 12.99 -2.54
C PHE A 275 15.26 12.81 -3.39
N LYS A 276 16.34 13.54 -3.07
CA LYS A 276 17.67 13.32 -3.66
C LYS A 276 18.25 11.95 -3.31
N GLU A 277 18.12 11.50 -2.06
CA GLU A 277 18.57 10.15 -1.66
C GLU A 277 17.81 9.03 -2.39
N LEU A 278 16.58 9.32 -2.84
CA LEU A 278 15.76 8.43 -3.68
C LEU A 278 16.06 8.57 -5.18
N ASN A 279 17.06 9.38 -5.57
CA ASN A 279 17.34 9.72 -6.97
C ASN A 279 16.13 10.29 -7.72
N GLY A 280 15.24 11.01 -7.04
CA GLY A 280 14.02 11.57 -7.63
C GLY A 280 14.23 12.88 -8.42
N ILE A 281 15.45 13.42 -8.45
CA ILE A 281 15.77 14.68 -9.13
C ILE A 281 16.80 14.42 -10.23
N GLY A 282 16.32 14.44 -11.48
CA GLY A 282 17.13 14.33 -12.69
C GLY A 282 17.39 15.68 -13.36
N ASP A 283 17.74 15.64 -14.65
CA ASP A 283 17.77 16.84 -15.49
C ASP A 283 16.35 17.31 -15.86
N THR A 284 16.21 18.45 -16.56
CA THR A 284 14.89 18.99 -16.92
C THR A 284 14.08 18.04 -17.80
N LYS A 285 14.71 17.28 -18.71
CA LYS A 285 13.99 16.35 -19.58
C LYS A 285 13.45 15.18 -18.77
N GLU A 286 14.29 14.58 -17.94
CA GLU A 286 13.91 13.50 -17.03
C GLU A 286 12.80 13.94 -16.08
N ASN A 287 12.92 15.12 -15.47
CA ASN A 287 11.91 15.65 -14.56
C ASN A 287 10.57 15.94 -15.26
N LEU A 288 10.57 16.44 -16.51
CA LEU A 288 9.35 16.66 -17.29
C LEU A 288 8.67 15.34 -17.66
N LEU A 289 9.46 14.32 -18.01
CA LEU A 289 8.94 12.98 -18.27
C LEU A 289 8.32 12.39 -17.01
N HIS A 290 9.03 12.42 -15.88
CA HIS A 290 8.53 11.95 -14.59
C HIS A 290 7.25 12.68 -14.17
N ALA A 291 7.18 14.00 -14.37
CA ALA A 291 5.97 14.77 -14.10
C ALA A 291 4.81 14.31 -15.01
N ALA A 292 5.03 14.21 -16.33
CA ALA A 292 3.99 13.74 -17.25
C ALA A 292 3.48 12.32 -16.94
N GLU A 293 4.36 11.41 -16.52
CA GLU A 293 3.98 10.05 -16.13
C GLU A 293 3.22 10.01 -14.81
N GLY A 294 3.61 10.83 -13.83
CA GLY A 294 2.86 11.02 -12.59
C GLY A 294 1.45 11.53 -12.86
N GLU A 295 1.33 12.64 -13.59
CA GLU A 295 0.04 13.23 -13.98
C GLU A 295 -0.84 12.22 -14.73
N ASN A 296 -0.26 11.45 -15.67
CA ASN A 296 -0.97 10.40 -16.41
C ASN A 296 -1.62 9.39 -15.46
N TYR A 297 -0.83 8.80 -14.56
CA TYR A 297 -1.32 7.86 -13.55
C TYR A 297 -2.41 8.47 -12.67
N GLU A 298 -2.27 9.75 -12.29
CA GLU A 298 -3.27 10.43 -11.46
C GLU A 298 -4.64 10.48 -12.15
N TRP A 299 -4.72 10.85 -13.42
CA TRP A 299 -6.03 11.00 -14.09
C TRP A 299 -6.57 9.72 -14.72
N THR A 300 -5.73 8.78 -15.15
CA THR A 300 -6.20 7.52 -15.77
C THR A 300 -6.60 6.47 -14.75
N ASP A 301 -5.91 6.41 -13.61
CA ASP A 301 -6.04 5.31 -12.65
C ASP A 301 -6.45 5.81 -11.25
N MET A 302 -5.68 6.73 -10.66
CA MET A 302 -5.86 7.11 -9.25
C MET A 302 -7.21 7.83 -9.02
N TYR A 303 -7.44 8.96 -9.70
CA TYR A 303 -8.66 9.74 -9.51
C TYR A 303 -9.90 9.06 -10.10
N ASP A 304 -9.77 8.28 -11.17
CA ASP A 304 -10.88 7.46 -11.69
C ASP A 304 -11.32 6.41 -10.65
N GLY A 305 -10.34 5.71 -10.04
CA GLY A 305 -10.58 4.78 -8.95
C GLY A 305 -11.21 5.44 -7.73
N PHE A 306 -10.65 6.58 -7.28
CA PHE A 306 -11.18 7.32 -6.13
C PHE A 306 -12.59 7.83 -6.36
N ALA A 307 -12.92 8.29 -7.56
CA ALA A 307 -14.28 8.73 -7.90
C ALA A 307 -15.28 7.57 -7.82
N LYS A 308 -14.91 6.39 -8.32
CA LYS A 308 -15.75 5.17 -8.24
C LYS A 308 -15.97 4.74 -6.80
N THR A 309 -14.91 4.63 -6.00
CA THR A 309 -15.03 4.30 -4.56
C THR A 309 -15.92 5.32 -3.83
N ALA A 310 -15.73 6.61 -4.08
CA ALA A 310 -16.54 7.66 -3.46
C ALA A 310 -18.03 7.55 -3.84
N GLU A 311 -18.37 7.15 -5.07
CA GLU A 311 -19.76 6.87 -5.44
C GLU A 311 -20.35 5.65 -4.74
N GLU A 312 -19.59 4.55 -4.70
CA GLU A 312 -20.00 3.30 -4.04
C GLU A 312 -20.26 3.51 -2.54
N GLU A 313 -19.48 4.38 -1.90
CA GLU A 313 -19.62 4.73 -0.48
C GLU A 313 -20.65 5.85 -0.21
N GLY A 314 -21.29 6.41 -1.26
CA GLY A 314 -22.35 7.41 -1.11
C GLY A 314 -21.89 8.86 -0.97
N PHE A 315 -20.71 9.21 -1.50
CA PHE A 315 -20.13 10.55 -1.53
C PHE A 315 -20.07 11.17 -2.96
N PRO A 316 -21.21 11.39 -3.64
CA PRO A 316 -21.24 11.80 -5.05
C PRO A 316 -20.61 13.18 -5.31
N GLU A 317 -20.70 14.11 -4.35
CA GLU A 317 -20.05 15.43 -4.49
C GLU A 317 -18.52 15.32 -4.50
N LEU A 318 -17.96 14.38 -3.73
CA LEU A 318 -16.52 14.15 -3.69
C LEU A 318 -16.05 13.42 -4.96
N ALA A 319 -16.84 12.45 -5.43
CA ALA A 319 -16.58 11.79 -6.71
C ALA A 319 -16.56 12.79 -7.88
N ALA A 320 -17.51 13.73 -7.91
CA ALA A 320 -17.52 14.80 -8.90
C ALA A 320 -16.25 15.66 -8.84
N LYS A 321 -15.78 16.00 -7.63
CA LYS A 321 -14.52 16.74 -7.45
C LYS A 321 -13.31 15.94 -7.97
N PHE A 322 -13.20 14.64 -7.66
CA PHE A 322 -12.10 13.82 -8.18
C PHE A 322 -12.08 13.79 -9.71
N ARG A 323 -13.24 13.69 -10.37
CA ARG A 323 -13.29 13.75 -11.84
C ARG A 323 -12.90 15.10 -12.42
N LEU A 324 -13.27 16.20 -11.75
CA LEU A 324 -12.85 17.54 -12.14
C LEU A 324 -11.34 17.72 -12.01
N VAL A 325 -10.75 17.20 -10.93
CA VAL A 325 -9.29 17.21 -10.74
C VAL A 325 -8.60 16.34 -11.79
N ALA A 326 -9.11 15.13 -12.08
CA ALA A 326 -8.57 14.29 -13.15
C ALA A 326 -8.52 15.01 -14.52
N ALA A 327 -9.55 15.79 -14.86
CA ALA A 327 -9.55 16.58 -16.10
C ALA A 327 -8.46 17.67 -16.11
N ILE A 328 -8.11 18.22 -14.95
CA ILE A 328 -7.02 19.20 -14.79
C ILE A 328 -5.66 18.51 -14.93
N GLU A 329 -5.46 17.36 -14.28
CA GLU A 329 -4.17 16.64 -14.33
C GLU A 329 -3.88 16.13 -15.76
N LYS A 330 -4.92 15.77 -16.53
CA LYS A 330 -4.75 15.51 -17.97
C LYS A 330 -4.14 16.70 -18.72
N HIS A 331 -4.58 17.92 -18.42
CA HIS A 331 -4.02 19.12 -19.04
C HIS A 331 -2.59 19.40 -18.53
N HIS A 332 -2.25 19.02 -17.29
CA HIS A 332 -0.86 19.06 -16.82
C HIS A 332 0.03 18.08 -17.58
N GLU A 333 -0.41 16.85 -17.80
CA GLU A 333 0.31 15.89 -18.65
C GLU A 333 0.55 16.45 -20.05
N GLU A 334 -0.50 16.96 -20.71
CA GLU A 334 -0.41 17.55 -22.06
C GLU A 334 0.62 18.69 -22.11
N ARG A 335 0.62 19.56 -21.09
CA ARG A 335 1.62 20.63 -20.94
C ARG A 335 3.03 20.07 -20.80
N TYR A 336 3.26 19.12 -19.89
CA TYR A 336 4.60 18.59 -19.66
C TYR A 336 5.14 17.83 -20.87
N ARG A 337 4.31 17.06 -21.58
CA ARG A 337 4.69 16.41 -22.85
C ARG A 337 5.05 17.43 -23.93
N ALA A 338 4.28 18.51 -24.07
CA ALA A 338 4.59 19.56 -25.04
C ALA A 338 5.92 20.27 -24.71
N LEU A 339 6.19 20.54 -23.43
CA LEU A 339 7.46 21.11 -22.98
C LEU A 339 8.64 20.16 -23.21
N LEU A 340 8.48 18.87 -22.90
CA LEU A 340 9.48 17.84 -23.16
C LEU A 340 9.80 17.77 -24.66
N HIS A 341 8.77 17.71 -25.50
CA HIS A 341 8.92 17.70 -26.95
C HIS A 341 9.66 18.95 -27.47
N ASN A 342 9.37 20.14 -26.93
CA ASN A 342 10.09 21.35 -27.30
C ASN A 342 11.58 21.26 -26.96
N ILE A 343 11.96 20.65 -25.82
CA ILE A 343 13.36 20.46 -25.46
C ILE A 343 14.03 19.41 -26.38
N GLU A 344 13.36 18.31 -26.70
CA GLU A 344 13.88 17.27 -27.59
C GLU A 344 14.12 17.78 -29.01
N MET A 345 13.21 18.62 -29.52
CA MET A 345 13.29 19.22 -30.85
C MET A 345 14.10 20.52 -30.91
N ALA A 346 14.78 20.90 -29.82
CA ALA A 346 15.47 22.19 -29.68
C ALA A 346 14.60 23.42 -30.04
N ALA A 347 13.28 23.29 -29.84
CA ALA A 347 12.27 24.26 -30.22
C ALA A 347 11.81 25.15 -29.05
N VAL A 348 12.59 25.21 -27.96
CA VAL A 348 12.31 26.07 -26.79
C VAL A 348 12.46 27.54 -27.15
N PHE A 349 13.51 27.88 -27.89
CA PHE A 349 13.83 29.26 -28.29
C PHE A 349 13.87 29.44 -29.82
N ALA A 350 13.39 28.45 -30.57
CA ALA A 350 13.30 28.48 -32.03
C ALA A 350 12.02 27.78 -32.49
N LYS A 351 11.42 28.26 -33.58
CA LYS A 351 10.26 27.66 -34.25
C LYS A 351 10.50 27.66 -35.76
N SER A 352 9.82 26.75 -36.47
CA SER A 352 9.86 26.69 -37.94
C SER A 352 9.23 27.91 -38.61
N GLU A 353 8.35 28.61 -37.91
CA GLU A 353 7.66 29.81 -38.36
C GLU A 353 8.08 31.02 -37.54
N VAL A 354 7.89 32.22 -38.12
CA VAL A 354 8.07 33.48 -37.40
C VAL A 354 7.07 33.55 -36.24
N LYS A 355 7.58 33.76 -35.03
CA LYS A 355 6.79 34.00 -33.83
C LYS A 355 7.20 35.32 -33.18
N VAL A 356 6.36 35.78 -32.25
CA VAL A 356 6.63 36.92 -31.40
C VAL A 356 7.15 36.39 -30.07
N TRP A 357 8.35 36.83 -29.68
CA TRP A 357 9.01 36.45 -28.43
C TRP A 357 9.04 37.64 -27.49
N GLU A 358 8.81 37.40 -26.21
CA GLU A 358 8.83 38.42 -25.17
C GLU A 358 9.88 38.07 -24.10
N CYS A 359 10.68 39.06 -23.71
CA CYS A 359 11.61 38.93 -22.60
C CYS A 359 10.87 39.08 -21.27
N ARG A 360 10.76 38.00 -20.49
CA ARG A 360 10.10 37.95 -19.17
C ARG A 360 10.70 38.88 -18.13
N ASN A 361 11.94 39.33 -18.33
CA ASN A 361 12.62 40.25 -17.41
C ASN A 361 12.22 41.72 -17.62
N CYS A 362 12.01 42.16 -18.87
CA CYS A 362 11.80 43.58 -19.18
C CYS A 362 10.69 43.90 -20.19
N GLY A 363 9.98 42.89 -20.71
CA GLY A 363 8.90 43.03 -21.69
C GLY A 363 9.37 43.33 -23.11
N HIS A 364 10.67 43.24 -23.42
CA HIS A 364 11.15 43.49 -24.78
C HIS A 364 10.61 42.45 -25.76
N ILE A 365 9.96 42.92 -26.84
CA ILE A 365 9.36 42.09 -27.88
C ILE A 365 10.29 42.00 -29.10
N VAL A 366 10.48 40.79 -29.60
CA VAL A 366 11.24 40.51 -30.83
C VAL A 366 10.46 39.55 -31.73
N VAL A 367 10.41 39.86 -33.02
CA VAL A 367 9.70 39.07 -34.03
C VAL A 367 10.72 38.30 -34.86
N GLY A 368 10.62 36.98 -34.88
CA GLY A 368 11.57 36.13 -35.59
C GLY A 368 11.30 34.63 -35.42
N THR A 369 12.05 33.81 -36.16
CA THR A 369 12.00 32.34 -36.01
C THR A 369 12.69 31.86 -34.74
N ALA A 370 13.49 32.69 -34.08
CA ALA A 370 14.16 32.37 -32.82
C ALA A 370 14.27 33.58 -31.89
N ALA A 371 14.32 33.34 -30.59
CA ALA A 371 14.65 34.35 -29.59
C ALA A 371 16.16 34.69 -29.67
N PRO A 372 16.57 35.95 -29.43
CA PRO A 372 17.97 36.34 -29.48
C PRO A 372 18.77 35.74 -28.32
N GLU A 373 20.06 35.45 -28.54
CA GLU A 373 20.96 34.91 -27.51
C GLU A 373 21.07 35.83 -26.28
N VAL A 374 20.99 37.14 -26.52
CA VAL A 374 21.02 38.19 -25.49
C VAL A 374 19.92 39.19 -25.78
N CYS A 375 19.13 39.54 -24.76
CA CYS A 375 18.11 40.58 -24.88
C CYS A 375 18.77 41.94 -25.17
N PRO A 376 18.43 42.61 -26.28
CA PRO A 376 19.06 43.87 -26.65
C PRO A 376 18.70 45.03 -25.72
N ALA A 377 17.62 44.88 -24.93
CA ALA A 377 17.16 45.92 -24.00
C ALA A 377 17.80 45.79 -22.60
N CYS A 378 17.84 44.60 -22.03
CA CYS A 378 18.28 44.39 -20.63
C CYS A 378 19.52 43.48 -20.48
N ALA A 379 20.13 43.05 -21.59
CA ALA A 379 21.32 42.20 -21.62
C ALA A 379 21.21 40.83 -20.91
N HIS A 380 19.99 40.38 -20.58
CA HIS A 380 19.77 39.05 -20.02
C HIS A 380 19.80 37.97 -21.12
N PRO A 381 20.21 36.72 -20.78
CA PRO A 381 20.36 35.64 -21.76
C PRO A 381 19.03 35.17 -22.35
N GLN A 382 19.12 34.41 -23.46
CA GLN A 382 17.98 33.81 -24.20
C GLN A 382 16.97 33.09 -23.30
N SER A 383 17.41 32.52 -22.18
CA SER A 383 16.57 31.80 -21.22
C SER A 383 15.46 32.64 -20.58
N TYR A 384 15.50 33.96 -20.74
CA TYR A 384 14.44 34.87 -20.29
C TYR A 384 13.36 35.13 -21.35
N PHE A 385 13.48 34.60 -22.56
CA PHE A 385 12.45 34.76 -23.59
C PHE A 385 11.40 33.65 -23.53
N GLU A 386 10.14 34.02 -23.78
CA GLU A 386 9.03 33.10 -24.01
C GLU A 386 8.23 33.53 -25.25
N LEU A 387 7.33 32.68 -25.73
CA LEU A 387 6.39 33.09 -26.78
C LEU A 387 5.40 34.09 -26.20
N ASN A 388 5.26 35.24 -26.84
CA ASN A 388 4.25 36.23 -26.47
C ASN A 388 2.85 35.62 -26.68
N SER A 389 1.99 35.74 -25.68
CA SER A 389 0.59 35.36 -25.74
C SER A 389 -0.28 36.54 -25.35
N GLU A 390 -1.10 37.02 -26.28
CA GLU A 390 -2.09 38.06 -26.01
C GLU A 390 -3.37 37.43 -25.47
N ASN A 391 -3.76 37.82 -24.26
CA ASN A 391 -4.95 37.30 -23.56
C ASN A 391 -5.81 38.42 -22.95
N TYR A 392 -5.65 39.66 -23.43
CA TYR A 392 -6.37 40.86 -23.02
C TYR A 392 -7.15 41.50 -24.16
#